data_AF-A0A9E2IEB1-F1
#
_entry.id   AF-A0A9E2IEB1-F1
#
_cell.length_a   1.000
_cell.length_b   1.000
_cell.length_c   1.000
_cell.angle_alpha   90.00
_cell.angle_beta   90.00
_cell.angle_gamma   90.00
#
_symmetry.space_group_name_H-M   'P 1'
#
loop_
_entity.id
_entity.type
_entity.pdbx_description
1 polymer ?
#
loop_
_entity_poly.entity_id
_entity_poly.type
_entity_poly.pdbx_seq_one_letter_code
_entity_poly.pdbx_strand_id
1 'polypeptide(L)'
;MGWYAAGYLNNSSGALNNRGSNGNYWSSTQNSTTNGYNLNFNSSNSNMNNNNKAYGFSVRCLSDYETNLPKPPACLNAGRRFLNKEANYGIV
;
A
#
# COMPACT_ATOMS: atom_id res chain seq x y z
N MET A 1 10.95 10.92 6.95
CA MET A 1 10.40 9.99 5.94
C MET A 1 8.94 10.35 5.72
N GLY A 2 8.60 11.01 4.61
CA GLY A 2 7.21 11.39 4.29
C GLY A 2 6.59 10.41 3.31
N TRP A 3 5.28 10.16 3.42
CA TRP A 3 4.54 9.32 2.48
C TRP A 3 4.13 10.14 1.24
N TYR A 4 4.31 9.59 0.05
CA TYR A 4 4.01 10.29 -1.20
C TYR A 4 2.52 10.23 -1.53
N ALA A 5 1.91 11.37 -1.83
CA ALA A 5 0.54 11.45 -2.33
C ALA A 5 0.48 11.06 -3.83
N ALA A 6 0.72 9.79 -4.12
CA ALA A 6 0.79 9.28 -5.51
C ALA A 6 -0.57 9.25 -6.23
N GLY A 7 -1.69 9.40 -5.50
CA GLY A 7 -3.02 9.20 -6.06
C GLY A 7 -3.32 7.73 -6.33
N TYR A 8 -4.14 7.45 -7.34
CA TYR A 8 -4.49 6.09 -7.77
C TYR A 8 -4.97 6.00 -9.22
N LEU A 9 -4.89 4.81 -9.83
CA LEU A 9 -5.53 4.53 -11.13
C LEU A 9 -6.96 4.03 -10.92
N ASN A 10 -7.93 4.67 -11.58
CA ASN A 10 -9.34 4.24 -11.56
C ASN A 10 -9.49 2.85 -12.19
N ASN A 11 -10.30 2.00 -11.57
CA ASN A 11 -10.51 0.62 -12.02
C ASN A 11 -11.20 0.51 -13.39
N SER A 12 -12.03 1.48 -13.76
CA SER A 12 -12.81 1.46 -15.00
C SER A 12 -12.13 2.23 -16.13
N SER A 13 -11.61 3.44 -15.84
CA SER A 13 -11.03 4.31 -16.87
C SER A 13 -9.51 4.25 -16.98
N GLY A 14 -8.82 3.68 -15.99
CA GLY A 14 -7.36 3.72 -15.90
C GLY A 14 -6.79 5.12 -15.64
N ALA A 15 -7.64 6.14 -15.44
CA ALA A 15 -7.21 7.51 -15.23
C ALA A 15 -6.55 7.68 -13.85
N LEU A 16 -5.49 8.50 -13.81
CA LEU A 16 -4.80 8.85 -12.58
C LEU A 16 -5.58 9.95 -11.82
N ASN A 17 -6.04 9.62 -10.62
CA ASN A 17 -6.81 10.49 -9.75
C ASN A 17 -6.04 10.88 -8.49
N ASN A 18 -6.34 12.08 -7.96
CA ASN A 18 -5.89 12.57 -6.65
C ASN A 18 -4.38 12.62 -6.44
N ARG A 19 -3.59 12.61 -7.52
CA ARG A 19 -2.14 12.80 -7.46
C ARG A 19 -1.84 14.16 -6.83
N GLY A 20 -0.97 14.18 -5.82
CA GLY A 20 -0.58 15.37 -5.08
C GLY A 20 -1.56 15.78 -3.97
N SER A 21 -2.76 15.19 -3.92
CA SER A 21 -3.77 15.50 -2.90
C SER A 21 -4.00 14.36 -1.91
N ASN A 22 -3.99 13.11 -2.39
CA ASN A 22 -4.21 11.93 -1.55
C ASN A 22 -3.12 10.88 -1.79
N GLY A 23 -2.66 10.25 -0.70
CA GLY A 23 -1.94 9.00 -0.76
C GLY A 23 -2.91 7.83 -0.64
N ASN A 24 -2.87 6.90 -1.60
CA ASN A 24 -3.66 5.67 -1.58
C ASN A 24 -2.73 4.47 -1.69
N TYR A 25 -2.73 3.64 -0.64
CA TYR A 25 -1.78 2.55 -0.43
C TYR A 25 -2.54 1.25 -0.07
N TRP A 26 -2.29 0.16 -0.79
CA TRP A 26 -2.89 -1.16 -0.53
C TRP A 26 -2.32 -1.89 0.71
N SER A 27 -3.14 -2.06 1.75
CA SER A 27 -2.79 -2.96 2.85
C SER A 27 -2.59 -4.40 2.38
N SER A 28 -1.66 -5.12 3.03
CA SER A 28 -1.55 -6.58 2.90
C SER A 28 -2.81 -7.34 3.32
N THR A 29 -3.74 -6.70 4.04
CA THR A 29 -4.96 -7.33 4.53
C THR A 29 -6.05 -7.33 3.47
N GLN A 30 -6.53 -8.52 3.14
CA GLN A 30 -7.70 -8.70 2.28
C GLN A 30 -8.99 -8.45 3.06
N ASN A 31 -9.95 -7.75 2.46
CA ASN A 31 -11.31 -7.60 3.01
C ASN A 31 -12.27 -8.69 2.47
N SER A 32 -12.24 -8.96 1.17
CA SER A 32 -13.07 -9.99 0.54
C SER A 32 -12.41 -10.52 -0.74
N THR A 33 -13.06 -11.43 -1.45
CA THR A 33 -12.58 -11.92 -2.77
C THR A 33 -12.33 -10.77 -3.74
N THR A 34 -13.21 -9.77 -3.77
CA THR A 34 -13.19 -8.63 -4.68
C THR A 34 -12.53 -7.37 -4.13
N ASN A 35 -12.48 -7.20 -2.79
CA ASN A 35 -12.01 -5.97 -2.15
C ASN A 35 -10.76 -6.19 -1.28
N GLY A 36 -9.85 -5.22 -1.27
CA GLY A 36 -8.71 -5.11 -0.37
C GLY A 36 -8.86 -3.93 0.58
N TYR A 37 -8.19 -3.97 1.73
CA TYR A 37 -8.07 -2.78 2.58
C TYR A 37 -7.01 -1.84 2.02
N ASN A 38 -7.24 -0.53 2.12
CA ASN A 38 -6.27 0.48 1.73
C ASN A 38 -6.24 1.64 2.72
N LEU A 39 -5.07 2.22 2.85
CA LEU A 39 -4.85 3.47 3.55
C LEU A 39 -5.07 4.64 2.59
N ASN A 40 -5.96 5.56 2.97
CA ASN A 40 -6.18 6.82 2.28
C ASN A 40 -5.86 7.96 3.25
N PHE A 41 -4.90 8.81 2.90
CA PHE A 41 -4.59 9.99 3.69
C PHE A 41 -4.46 11.23 2.80
N ASN A 42 -4.70 12.38 3.42
CA ASN A 42 -4.44 13.71 2.87
C ASN A 42 -3.82 14.59 3.95
N SER A 43 -3.75 15.91 3.72
CA SER A 43 -3.17 16.86 4.67
C SER A 43 -3.88 16.94 6.02
N SER A 44 -5.13 16.47 6.11
CA SER A 44 -6.01 16.69 7.26
C SER A 44 -6.45 15.41 7.96
N ASN A 45 -6.50 14.28 7.25
CA ASN A 45 -6.98 13.02 7.81
C ASN A 45 -6.32 11.79 7.16
N SER A 46 -6.40 10.66 7.88
CA SER A 46 -5.95 9.34 7.46
C SER A 46 -6.98 8.28 7.85
N ASN A 47 -7.47 7.51 6.87
CA ASN A 47 -8.52 6.51 7.03
C ASN A 47 -8.13 5.18 6.39
N MET A 48 -8.61 4.08 7.00
CA MET A 48 -8.60 2.75 6.39
C MET A 48 -9.93 2.50 5.68
N ASN A 49 -9.88 2.24 4.38
CA ASN A 49 -11.05 1.95 3.54
C ASN A 49 -10.95 0.54 2.95
N ASN A 50 -12.05 0.05 2.35
CA ASN A 50 -12.04 -1.16 1.53
C ASN A 50 -12.50 -0.84 0.10
N ASN A 51 -11.68 -1.21 -0.88
CA ASN A 51 -11.91 -0.88 -2.28
C ASN A 51 -11.69 -2.09 -3.18
N ASN A 52 -12.26 -2.03 -4.39
CA ASN A 52 -12.09 -3.08 -5.39
C ASN A 52 -10.61 -3.26 -5.73
N LYS A 53 -10.11 -4.50 -5.75
CA LYS A 53 -8.71 -4.81 -6.06
C LYS A 53 -8.27 -4.41 -7.47
N ALA A 54 -9.21 -4.08 -8.36
CA ALA A 54 -8.94 -3.54 -9.69
C ALA A 54 -8.46 -2.08 -9.68
N TYR A 55 -8.54 -1.36 -8.54
CA TYR A 55 -7.92 -0.04 -8.43
C TYR A 55 -6.38 -0.16 -8.37
N GLY A 56 -5.69 0.72 -9.08
CA GLY A 56 -4.23 0.80 -9.03
C GLY A 56 -3.75 1.67 -7.88
N PHE A 57 -3.81 1.17 -6.64
CA PHE A 57 -3.15 1.81 -5.49
C PHE A 57 -1.70 1.37 -5.39
N SER A 58 -0.87 2.22 -4.77
CA SER A 58 0.55 1.93 -4.58
C SER A 58 0.74 0.89 -3.48
N VAL A 59 1.87 0.19 -3.52
CA VAL A 59 2.36 -0.64 -2.41
C VAL A 59 3.74 -0.16 -2.00
N ARG A 60 4.05 -0.24 -0.71
CA ARG A 60 5.31 0.17 -0.10
C ARG A 60 5.66 -0.86 0.97
N CYS A 61 6.93 -1.27 1.02
CA CYS A 61 7.39 -2.01 2.18
C CYS A 61 7.52 -1.09 3.39
N LEU A 62 7.06 -1.60 4.51
CA LEU A 62 7.47 -1.12 5.81
C LEU A 62 8.76 -1.83 6.20
N SER A 63 9.68 -1.07 6.79
CA SER A 63 10.87 -1.62 7.42
C SER A 63 10.75 -1.35 8.91
N ASP A 64 10.75 -2.41 9.69
CA ASP A 64 10.86 -2.30 11.14
C ASP A 64 12.31 -1.94 11.45
N TYR A 65 12.50 -0.84 12.20
CA TYR A 65 13.83 -0.43 12.65
C TYR A 65 14.22 -1.30 13.86
N GLU A 66 14.43 -2.59 13.68
CA GLU A 66 15.17 -3.32 14.71
C GLU A 66 16.60 -2.82 14.66
N THR A 67 17.06 -2.18 15.74
CA THR A 67 18.30 -1.39 15.85
C THR A 67 19.59 -2.18 15.60
N ASN A 68 19.50 -3.43 15.16
CA ASN A 68 20.63 -4.31 14.86
C ASN A 68 20.44 -5.19 13.61
N LEU A 69 19.44 -4.96 12.75
CA LEU A 69 19.27 -5.77 11.53
C LEU A 69 19.91 -5.11 10.29
N PRO A 70 20.63 -5.88 9.44
CA PRO A 70 21.12 -5.38 8.17
C PRO A 70 19.92 -4.96 7.30
N LYS A 71 20.03 -3.76 6.72
CA LYS A 71 19.05 -3.16 5.81
C LYS A 71 18.46 -4.23 4.89
N PRO A 72 17.15 -4.50 4.95
CA PRO A 72 16.57 -5.58 4.17
C PRO A 72 16.85 -5.34 2.67
N PRO A 73 17.16 -6.39 1.91
CA PRO A 73 17.29 -6.27 0.47
C PRO A 73 16.01 -5.63 -0.05
N ALA A 74 16.16 -4.61 -0.91
CA ALA A 74 15.09 -3.83 -1.50
C ALA A 74 13.90 -4.73 -1.88
N CYS A 75 12.69 -4.18 -1.78
CA CYS A 75 11.36 -4.73 -2.08
C CYS A 75 11.18 -5.42 -3.45
N LEU A 76 12.08 -6.32 -3.86
CA LEU A 76 12.18 -6.81 -5.23
C LEU A 76 11.30 -8.03 -5.51
N ASN A 77 10.49 -8.48 -4.54
CA ASN A 77 9.55 -9.59 -4.75
C ASN A 77 8.20 -9.41 -4.03
N ALA A 78 7.76 -8.17 -3.78
CA ALA A 78 6.45 -7.92 -3.19
C ALA A 78 5.27 -8.43 -4.06
N GLY A 79 5.50 -8.67 -5.36
CA GLY A 79 4.49 -9.23 -6.26
C GLY A 79 4.30 -10.76 -6.18
N ARG A 80 5.12 -11.51 -5.44
CA ARG A 80 5.08 -13.00 -5.44
C ARG A 80 4.81 -13.66 -4.09
N ARG A 81 4.67 -12.90 -3.00
CA ARG A 81 4.37 -13.44 -1.67
C ARG A 81 3.20 -12.71 -1.01
N PHE A 82 2.03 -12.84 -1.60
CA PHE A 82 0.77 -12.52 -0.92
C PHE A 82 0.45 -13.45 0.27
N LEU A 83 1.29 -14.44 0.62
CA LEU A 83 0.89 -15.55 1.50
C LEU A 83 1.95 -16.12 2.47
N ASN A 84 3.07 -15.47 2.79
CA ASN A 84 4.01 -16.02 3.77
C ASN A 84 4.20 -15.09 4.98
N LYS A 85 3.43 -15.37 6.03
CA LYS A 85 3.71 -15.01 7.43
C LYS A 85 5.11 -15.52 7.78
N GLU A 86 6.18 -14.76 7.59
CA GLU A 86 7.50 -14.94 8.25
C GLU A 86 8.37 -13.71 7.95
N ALA A 87 7.77 -12.52 7.98
CA ALA A 87 8.48 -11.28 7.76
C ALA A 87 7.77 -10.18 8.56
N ASN A 88 8.47 -9.60 9.54
CA ASN A 88 8.09 -8.34 10.21
C ASN A 88 8.16 -7.14 9.24
N TYR A 89 7.81 -7.35 7.96
CA TYR A 89 7.81 -6.36 6.91
C TYR A 89 6.38 -6.28 6.39
N GLY A 90 5.58 -5.41 7.00
CA GLY A 90 4.22 -5.13 6.54
C GLY A 90 4.23 -4.51 5.14
N ILE A 91 3.26 -4.88 4.30
CA ILE A 91 2.96 -4.16 3.07
C ILE A 91 1.76 -3.26 3.35
N VAL A 92 1.90 -1.97 3.04
CA VAL A 92 0.77 -1.05 2.88
C VAL A 92 0.76 -0.55 1.46
#